data_AF-A0A3E0ILC0-F1
#
_entry.id   AF-A0A3E0ILC0-F1
#
_cell.length_a   1.000
_cell.length_b   1.000
_cell.length_c   1.000
_cell.angle_alpha   90.00
_cell.angle_beta   90.00
_cell.angle_gamma   90.00
#
_symmetry.space_group_name_H-M   'P 1'
#
loop_
_entity.id
_entity.type
_entity.pdbx_description
1 polymer ?
#
loop_
_entity_poly.entity_id
_entity_poly.type
_entity_poly.pdbx_seq_one_letter_code
_entity_poly.pdbx_strand_id
1 'polypeptide(L)'
;MILYEFLTEEQKEIAESNKITQSIYDKRVKNGWNFEYAYKLNKSFRKHGDEYFMFITVLGKQYKVSPQDQFILDKNGVSRSMLIQRIRTGYSYDLAVRLKLNESEEDYYERIFIEKWEEKERAKEEHKKKTMQRQKIKSIPKSQYFNHLEYTLLRNFKEA
;
A
#
# COMPACT_ATOMS: atom_id res chain seq x y z
N MET A 1 -19.04 -17.75 8.61
CA MET A 1 -17.67 -18.28 8.55
C MET A 1 -17.40 -18.63 7.10
N ILE A 2 -16.41 -17.99 6.46
CA ILE A 2 -16.07 -18.28 5.06
C ILE A 2 -15.06 -19.41 5.07
N LEU A 3 -15.44 -20.56 4.51
CA LEU A 3 -14.57 -21.72 4.31
C LEU A 3 -13.75 -21.55 3.02
N TYR A 4 -12.62 -22.25 2.92
CA TYR A 4 -11.76 -22.27 1.73
C TYR A 4 -12.53 -22.57 0.43
N GLU A 5 -13.56 -23.40 0.50
CA GLU A 5 -14.42 -23.79 -0.64
C GLU A 5 -15.15 -22.60 -1.27
N PHE A 6 -15.31 -21.49 -0.53
CA PHE A 6 -15.93 -20.26 -1.02
C PHE A 6 -14.92 -19.25 -1.60
N LEU A 7 -13.62 -19.59 -1.63
CA LEU A 7 -12.64 -18.80 -2.37
C LEU A 7 -12.89 -18.94 -3.88
N THR A 8 -12.69 -17.83 -4.61
CA THR A 8 -12.66 -17.87 -6.07
C THR A 8 -11.45 -18.67 -6.56
N GLU A 9 -11.46 -19.11 -7.81
CA GLU A 9 -10.33 -19.88 -8.37
C GLU A 9 -9.02 -19.09 -8.31
N GLU A 10 -9.06 -17.80 -8.64
CA GLU A 10 -7.91 -16.88 -8.49
C GLU A 10 -7.39 -16.83 -7.05
N GLN A 11 -8.29 -16.80 -6.06
CA GLN A 11 -7.91 -16.76 -4.65
C GLN A 11 -7.29 -18.10 -4.19
N LYS A 12 -7.75 -19.23 -4.73
CA LYS A 12 -7.15 -20.54 -4.48
C LYS A 12 -5.75 -20.63 -5.08
N GLU A 13 -5.53 -20.14 -6.30
CA GLU A 13 -4.19 -20.07 -6.91
C GLU A 13 -3.23 -19.21 -6.07
N ILE A 14 -3.70 -18.06 -5.57
CA ILE A 14 -2.94 -17.22 -4.65
C ILE A 14 -2.66 -17.98 -3.34
N ALA A 15 -3.62 -18.72 -2.79
CA ALA A 15 -3.42 -19.51 -1.59
C ALA A 15 -2.34 -20.59 -1.81
N GLU A 16 -2.40 -21.31 -2.92
CA GLU A 16 -1.47 -22.39 -3.26
C GLU A 16 -0.04 -21.89 -3.49
N SER A 17 0.12 -20.78 -4.22
CA SER A 17 1.42 -20.12 -4.39
C SER A 17 2.02 -19.71 -3.04
N ASN A 18 1.17 -19.28 -2.10
CA ASN A 18 1.54 -18.93 -0.72
C ASN A 18 1.65 -20.13 0.25
N LYS A 19 1.52 -21.35 -0.27
CA LYS A 19 1.56 -22.61 0.50
C LYS A 19 0.51 -22.67 1.61
N ILE A 20 -0.66 -22.10 1.34
CA ILE A 20 -1.84 -22.12 2.20
C ILE A 20 -2.77 -23.22 1.72
N THR A 21 -2.85 -24.29 2.50
CA THR A 21 -3.85 -25.34 2.27
C THR A 21 -5.21 -24.93 2.84
N GLN A 22 -6.28 -25.60 2.40
CA GLN A 22 -7.63 -25.45 2.97
C GLN A 22 -7.61 -25.46 4.51
N SER A 23 -6.95 -26.47 5.11
CA SER A 23 -6.83 -26.58 6.57
C SER A 23 -6.15 -25.36 7.21
N ILE A 24 -5.12 -24.79 6.57
CA ILE A 24 -4.44 -23.60 7.08
C ILE A 24 -5.35 -22.38 6.97
N TYR A 25 -6.02 -22.20 5.83
CA TYR A 25 -6.95 -21.09 5.60
C TYR A 25 -8.09 -21.11 6.62
N ASP A 26 -8.78 -22.24 6.75
CA ASP A 26 -9.91 -22.38 7.67
C ASP A 26 -9.46 -22.15 9.12
N LYS A 27 -8.27 -22.64 9.50
CA LYS A 27 -7.67 -22.36 10.81
C LYS A 27 -7.40 -20.86 11.01
N ARG A 28 -6.91 -20.15 9.99
CA ARG A 28 -6.67 -18.70 10.05
C ARG A 28 -7.98 -17.94 10.23
N VAL A 29 -8.99 -18.25 9.42
CA VAL A 29 -10.33 -17.64 9.55
C VAL A 29 -10.92 -17.88 10.93
N LYS A 30 -10.84 -19.12 11.44
CA LYS A 30 -11.30 -19.47 12.79
C LYS A 30 -10.56 -18.70 13.89
N ASN A 31 -9.28 -18.39 13.68
CA ASN A 31 -8.48 -17.56 14.57
C ASN A 31 -8.68 -16.05 14.36
N GLY A 32 -9.73 -15.65 13.65
CA GLY A 32 -10.10 -14.26 13.41
C GLY A 32 -9.11 -13.51 12.54
N TRP A 33 -8.42 -14.19 11.63
CA TRP A 33 -7.62 -13.49 10.62
C TRP A 33 -8.53 -12.69 9.69
N ASN A 34 -8.02 -11.58 9.19
CA ASN A 34 -8.61 -10.91 8.05
C ASN A 34 -8.67 -11.88 6.87
N PHE A 35 -9.81 -11.95 6.17
CA PHE A 35 -10.04 -12.88 5.09
C PHE A 35 -9.01 -12.77 3.97
N GLU A 36 -8.63 -11.55 3.61
CA GLU A 36 -7.65 -11.28 2.57
C GLU A 36 -6.26 -11.78 2.97
N TYR A 37 -5.86 -11.49 4.21
CA TYR A 37 -4.58 -11.95 4.74
C TYR A 37 -4.53 -13.46 4.94
N ALA A 38 -5.67 -14.11 5.16
CA ALA A 38 -5.74 -15.54 5.38
C ALA A 38 -5.25 -16.36 4.18
N TYR A 39 -5.51 -15.90 2.94
CA TYR A 39 -5.02 -16.56 1.72
C TYR A 39 -3.80 -15.87 1.08
N LYS A 40 -3.63 -14.54 1.23
CA LYS A 40 -2.51 -13.82 0.62
C LYS A 40 -1.18 -13.94 1.37
N LEU A 41 -1.18 -14.07 2.70
CA LEU A 41 0.07 -14.16 3.45
C LEU A 41 0.58 -15.60 3.46
N ASN A 42 1.87 -15.82 3.22
CA ASN A 42 2.43 -17.18 3.25
C ASN A 42 2.28 -17.85 4.64
N LYS A 43 2.42 -19.17 4.70
CA LYS A 43 2.21 -19.97 5.93
C LYS A 43 3.08 -19.59 7.14
N SER A 44 4.17 -18.83 6.94
CA SER A 44 5.09 -18.44 8.01
C SER A 44 4.56 -17.29 8.87
N PHE A 45 3.58 -16.53 8.36
CA PHE A 45 2.93 -15.46 9.10
C PHE A 45 2.14 -15.99 10.28
N ARG A 46 2.19 -15.24 11.37
CA ARG A 46 1.45 -15.46 12.62
C ARG A 46 0.62 -14.23 12.94
N LYS A 47 -0.45 -14.43 13.72
CA LYS A 47 -1.29 -13.37 14.27
C LYS A 47 -1.09 -13.33 15.79
N HIS A 48 -0.91 -12.15 16.35
CA HIS A 48 -0.87 -11.92 17.79
C HIS A 48 -1.62 -10.63 18.11
N GLY A 49 -2.73 -10.73 18.86
CA GLY A 49 -3.68 -9.62 18.97
C GLY A 49 -4.21 -9.23 17.59
N ASP A 50 -4.07 -7.97 17.22
CA ASP A 50 -4.46 -7.42 15.92
C ASP A 50 -3.30 -7.37 14.90
N GLU A 51 -2.09 -7.75 15.31
CA GLU A 51 -0.92 -7.70 14.45
C GLU A 51 -0.68 -9.02 13.73
N TYR A 52 -0.22 -8.90 12.47
CA TYR A 52 0.28 -10.00 11.66
C TYR A 52 1.78 -9.79 11.44
N PHE A 53 2.57 -10.84 11.57
CA PHE A 53 4.00 -10.75 11.29
C PHE A 53 4.62 -12.12 11.05
N MET A 54 5.79 -12.13 10.44
CA MET A 54 6.73 -13.24 10.51
C MET A 54 8.11 -12.75 10.95
N PHE A 55 8.92 -13.65 11.49
CA PHE A 55 10.31 -13.35 11.79
C PHE A 55 11.26 -13.97 10.77
N ILE A 56 12.27 -13.21 10.39
CA ILE A 56 13.45 -13.71 9.68
C ILE A 56 14.67 -13.51 10.56
N THR A 57 15.57 -14.48 10.58
CA THR A 57 16.83 -14.39 11.33
C THR A 57 17.97 -14.23 10.34
N VAL A 58 18.76 -13.17 10.49
CA VAL A 58 19.94 -12.88 9.66
C VAL A 58 21.09 -12.52 10.58
N LEU A 59 22.21 -13.25 10.50
CA LEU A 59 23.40 -13.03 11.33
C LEU A 59 23.09 -12.94 12.84
N GLY A 60 22.20 -13.81 13.34
CA GLY A 60 21.79 -13.84 14.75
C GLY A 60 20.79 -12.76 15.17
N LYS A 61 20.46 -11.80 14.29
CA LYS A 61 19.45 -10.76 14.54
C LYS A 61 18.09 -11.18 13.97
N GLN A 62 17.02 -10.91 14.70
CA GLN A 62 15.65 -11.15 14.25
C GLN A 62 15.04 -9.88 13.67
N TYR A 63 14.43 -9.99 12.51
CA TYR A 63 13.70 -8.91 11.85
C TYR A 63 12.23 -9.30 11.72
N LYS A 64 11.36 -8.40 12.18
CA LYS A 64 9.91 -8.54 12.07
C LYS A 64 9.47 -8.07 10.68
N VAL A 65 8.87 -8.95 9.91
CA VAL A 65 8.30 -8.66 8.59
C VAL A 65 6.79 -8.50 8.71
N SER A 66 6.29 -7.33 8.37
CA SER A 66 4.86 -7.02 8.34
C SER A 66 4.20 -7.49 7.04
N PRO A 67 2.86 -7.58 6.97
CA PRO A 67 2.13 -7.81 5.72
C PRO A 67 2.48 -6.78 4.65
N GLN A 68 2.62 -5.51 5.04
CA GLN A 68 2.98 -4.42 4.14
C GLN A 68 4.36 -4.64 3.53
N ASP A 69 5.34 -5.05 4.34
CA ASP A 69 6.68 -5.39 3.84
C ASP A 69 6.61 -6.55 2.84
N GLN A 70 5.83 -7.59 3.13
CA GLN A 70 5.65 -8.72 2.23
C GLN A 70 5.03 -8.28 0.89
N PHE A 71 4.00 -7.44 0.90
CA PHE A 71 3.41 -6.93 -0.33
C PHE A 71 4.36 -6.04 -1.13
N ILE A 72 5.22 -5.27 -0.46
CA ILE A 72 6.28 -4.50 -1.14
C ILE A 72 7.29 -5.45 -1.80
N LEU A 73 7.73 -6.50 -1.09
CA LEU A 73 8.63 -7.51 -1.64
C LEU A 73 8.03 -8.20 -2.86
N ASP A 74 6.77 -8.62 -2.78
CA ASP A 74 6.06 -9.28 -3.88
C ASP A 74 5.93 -8.34 -5.09
N LYS A 75 5.53 -7.08 -4.85
CA LYS A 75 5.45 -6.03 -5.90
C LYS A 75 6.81 -5.77 -6.55
N ASN A 76 7.88 -5.84 -5.77
CA ASN A 76 9.25 -5.60 -6.23
C ASN A 76 9.90 -6.85 -6.84
N GLY A 77 9.23 -8.01 -6.84
CA GLY A 77 9.77 -9.28 -7.31
C GLY A 77 10.91 -9.83 -6.44
N VAL A 78 10.97 -9.43 -5.16
CA VAL A 78 12.05 -9.78 -4.24
C VAL A 78 11.62 -10.96 -3.37
N SER A 79 12.30 -12.08 -3.53
CA SER A 79 12.05 -13.25 -2.70
C SER A 79 12.61 -13.08 -1.28
N ARG A 80 12.11 -13.87 -0.33
CA ARG A 80 12.63 -13.90 1.05
C ARG A 80 14.13 -14.23 1.10
N SER A 81 14.62 -15.13 0.25
CA SER A 81 16.05 -15.47 0.20
C SER A 81 16.89 -14.26 -0.24
N MET A 82 16.40 -13.50 -1.22
CA MET A 82 17.03 -12.26 -1.66
C MET A 82 17.03 -11.20 -0.56
N LEU A 83 15.92 -11.01 0.16
CA LEU A 83 15.86 -10.11 1.31
C LEU A 83 16.92 -10.47 2.38
N ILE A 84 17.01 -11.76 2.74
CA ILE A 84 18.02 -12.26 3.69
C ILE A 84 19.43 -11.99 3.17
N GLN A 85 19.67 -12.22 1.87
CA GLN A 85 20.95 -11.95 1.24
C GLN A 85 21.32 -10.47 1.31
N ARG A 86 20.39 -9.55 0.99
CA ARG A 86 20.61 -8.10 1.08
C ARG A 86 20.97 -7.67 2.49
N ILE A 87 20.20 -8.09 3.49
CA ILE A 87 20.51 -7.76 4.89
C ILE A 87 21.90 -8.28 5.28
N ARG A 88 22.24 -9.50 4.84
CA ARG A 88 23.55 -10.11 5.10
C ARG A 88 24.70 -9.39 4.41
N THR A 89 24.50 -8.79 3.23
CA THR A 89 25.52 -8.00 2.52
C THR A 89 25.67 -6.58 3.07
N GLY A 90 24.84 -6.19 4.05
CA GLY A 90 24.99 -4.91 4.77
C GLY A 90 23.88 -3.89 4.50
N TYR A 91 22.91 -4.20 3.64
CA TYR A 91 21.76 -3.31 3.44
C TYR A 91 20.95 -3.19 4.74
N SER A 92 20.47 -1.97 5.03
CA SER A 92 19.48 -1.78 6.09
C SER A 92 18.18 -2.54 5.75
N TYR A 93 17.42 -2.95 6.76
CA TYR A 93 16.17 -3.70 6.55
C TYR A 93 15.18 -2.93 5.65
N ASP A 94 14.97 -1.64 5.94
CA ASP A 94 14.03 -0.81 5.17
C ASP A 94 14.45 -0.68 3.70
N LEU A 95 15.75 -0.45 3.44
CA LEU A 95 16.29 -0.40 2.09
C LEU A 95 16.16 -1.75 1.38
N ALA A 96 16.49 -2.84 2.06
CA ALA A 96 16.44 -4.20 1.51
C ALA A 96 15.02 -4.62 1.07
N VAL A 97 13.99 -4.14 1.78
CA VAL A 97 12.57 -4.36 1.44
C VAL A 97 12.15 -3.51 0.23
N ARG A 98 12.54 -2.23 0.19
CA ARG A 98 12.06 -1.26 -0.82
C ARG A 98 12.77 -1.34 -2.18
N LEU A 99 13.98 -1.89 -2.22
CA LEU A 99 14.74 -2.10 -3.45
C LEU A 99 14.01 -3.08 -4.39
N LYS A 100 13.84 -2.69 -5.66
CA LYS A 100 13.31 -3.57 -6.70
C LYS A 100 14.30 -4.68 -7.07
N LEU A 101 13.82 -5.72 -7.73
CA LEU A 101 14.71 -6.73 -8.30
C LEU A 101 15.64 -6.08 -9.34
N ASN A 102 16.94 -6.38 -9.25
CA ASN A 102 18.01 -5.82 -10.10
C ASN A 102 18.21 -4.30 -10.04
N GLU A 103 17.60 -3.61 -9.07
CA GLU A 103 17.83 -2.19 -8.82
C GLU A 103 19.06 -2.01 -7.93
N SER A 104 19.98 -1.10 -8.30
CA SER A 104 21.09 -0.71 -7.44
C SER A 104 20.63 0.27 -6.34
N GLU A 105 21.47 0.50 -5.34
CA GLU A 105 21.19 1.48 -4.30
C GLU A 105 21.10 2.91 -4.87
N GLU A 106 21.94 3.24 -5.85
CA GLU A 106 21.93 4.54 -6.53
C GLU A 106 20.63 4.74 -7.31
N ASP A 107 20.21 3.73 -8.09
CA ASP A 107 18.95 3.77 -8.84
C ASP A 107 17.74 3.96 -7.91
N TYR A 108 17.76 3.32 -6.75
CA TYR A 108 16.71 3.47 -5.74
C TYR A 108 16.62 4.92 -5.24
N TYR A 109 17.75 5.53 -4.89
CA TYR A 109 17.75 6.92 -4.40
C TYR A 109 17.37 7.91 -5.50
N GLU A 110 17.81 7.69 -6.74
CA GLU A 110 17.41 8.49 -7.88
C GLU A 110 15.89 8.40 -8.11
N ARG A 111 15.31 7.20 -8.08
CA ARG A 111 13.86 7.00 -8.19
C ARG A 111 13.10 7.73 -7.08
N ILE A 112 13.50 7.55 -5.82
CA ILE A 112 12.85 8.23 -4.68
C ILE A 112 12.97 9.75 -4.80
N PHE A 113 14.09 10.25 -5.33
CA PHE A 113 14.29 11.66 -5.58
C PHE A 113 13.32 12.19 -6.64
N ILE A 114 13.22 11.51 -7.80
CA ILE A 114 12.30 11.86 -8.89
C ILE A 114 10.86 11.84 -8.39
N GLU A 115 10.43 10.76 -7.70
CA GLU A 115 9.07 10.63 -7.15
C GLU A 115 8.71 11.81 -6.22
N LYS A 116 9.63 12.18 -5.31
CA LYS A 116 9.44 13.33 -4.40
C LYS A 116 9.43 14.66 -5.13
N TRP A 117 10.22 14.80 -6.19
CA TRP A 117 10.25 16.01 -7.00
C TRP A 117 8.93 16.20 -7.76
N GLU A 118 8.44 15.15 -8.42
CA GLU A 118 7.16 15.16 -9.14
C GLU A 118 5.97 15.41 -8.22
N GLU A 119 5.97 14.86 -7.00
CA GLU A 119 4.93 15.13 -6.00
C GLU A 119 4.90 16.62 -5.62
N LYS A 120 6.07 17.23 -5.42
CA LYS A 120 6.18 18.67 -5.15
C LYS A 120 5.68 19.51 -6.32
N GLU A 121 6.00 19.14 -7.56
CA GLU A 121 5.51 19.87 -8.74
C GLU A 121 3.99 19.75 -8.89
N ARG A 122 3.42 18.54 -8.73
CA ARG A 122 1.96 18.33 -8.73
C ARG A 122 1.27 19.16 -7.64
N ALA A 123 1.82 19.18 -6.43
CA ALA A 123 1.28 19.99 -5.33
C ALA A 123 1.30 21.50 -5.65
N LYS A 124 2.37 22.00 -6.28
CA LYS A 124 2.45 23.40 -6.74
C LYS A 124 1.41 23.69 -7.82
N GLU A 125 1.22 22.80 -8.78
CA GLU A 125 0.22 22.96 -9.83
C GLU A 125 -1.21 22.97 -9.28
N GLU A 126 -1.53 22.05 -8.38
CA GLU A 126 -2.84 22.03 -7.70
C GLU A 126 -3.07 23.32 -6.92
N HIS A 127 -2.06 23.80 -6.20
CA HIS A 127 -2.14 25.06 -5.49
C HIS A 127 -2.38 26.24 -6.45
N LYS A 128 -1.66 26.31 -7.58
CA LYS A 128 -1.88 27.31 -8.64
C LYS A 128 -3.30 27.22 -9.24
N LYS A 129 -3.82 26.01 -9.49
CA LYS A 129 -5.19 25.80 -9.99
C LYS A 129 -6.21 26.31 -8.98
N LYS A 130 -6.04 25.98 -7.69
CA LYS A 130 -6.92 26.45 -6.59
C LYS A 130 -6.86 27.97 -6.43
N THR A 131 -5.69 28.60 -6.54
CA THR A 131 -5.58 30.07 -6.47
C THR A 131 -6.22 30.76 -7.67
N MET A 132 -6.01 30.26 -8.89
CA MET A 132 -6.68 30.78 -10.09
C MET A 132 -8.20 30.65 -10.01
N GLN A 133 -8.73 29.52 -9.53
CA GLN A 133 -10.17 29.36 -9.30
C GLN A 133 -10.70 30.36 -8.27
N ARG A 134 -10.00 30.57 -7.15
CA ARG A 134 -10.37 31.58 -6.14
C ARG A 134 -10.36 33.00 -6.70
N GLN A 135 -9.39 33.33 -7.55
CA GLN A 135 -9.32 34.64 -8.21
C GLN A 135 -10.48 34.82 -9.20
N LYS A 136 -10.81 33.80 -10.00
CA LYS A 136 -11.99 33.82 -10.89
C LYS A 136 -13.29 34.05 -10.13
N ILE A 137 -13.47 33.41 -8.96
CA ILE A 137 -14.65 33.60 -8.11
C ILE A 137 -14.70 35.04 -7.55
N LYS A 138 -13.55 35.61 -7.17
CA LYS A 138 -13.46 36.99 -6.67
C LYS A 138 -13.65 38.06 -7.76
N SER A 139 -13.33 37.75 -9.01
CA SER A 139 -13.49 38.66 -10.15
C SER A 139 -14.90 38.65 -10.74
N ILE A 140 -15.81 37.80 -10.26
CA ILE A 140 -17.23 37.88 -10.64
C ILE A 140 -17.77 39.19 -10.05
N PRO A 141 -18.22 40.16 -10.89
CA PRO A 141 -18.75 41.41 -10.40
C PRO A 141 -19.96 41.12 -9.50
N LYS A 142 -19.96 41.70 -8.30
CA LYS A 142 -21.10 41.66 -7.37
C LYS A 142 -22.26 42.55 -7.85
N SER A 143 -22.54 42.54 -9.15
CA SER A 143 -23.66 43.28 -9.72
C SER A 143 -24.92 42.46 -9.47
N GLN A 144 -25.75 42.98 -8.56
CA GLN A 144 -27.21 42.95 -8.53
C GLN A 144 -27.89 41.70 -9.12
N TYR A 145 -28.65 40.99 -8.28
CA TYR A 145 -29.54 39.85 -8.60
C TYR A 145 -28.95 38.43 -8.61
N PHE A 146 -28.19 38.04 -7.58
CA PHE A 146 -28.27 36.64 -7.12
C PHE A 146 -28.87 36.62 -5.73
N ASN A 147 -30.14 36.19 -5.68
CA ASN A 147 -30.82 35.96 -4.41
C ASN A 147 -30.07 34.81 -3.72
N HIS A 148 -29.79 34.92 -2.43
CA HIS A 148 -28.94 33.99 -1.66
C HIS A 148 -29.27 32.49 -1.92
N LEU A 149 -30.53 32.20 -2.25
CA LEU A 149 -31.06 30.90 -2.65
C LEU A 149 -30.37 30.28 -3.89
N GLU A 150 -30.14 31.04 -4.97
CA GLU A 150 -29.54 30.54 -6.21
C GLU A 150 -28.07 30.17 -6.03
N TYR A 151 -27.36 30.93 -5.19
CA TYR A 151 -25.97 30.63 -4.82
C TYR A 151 -25.85 29.32 -4.04
N THR A 152 -26.85 29.02 -3.21
CA THR A 152 -26.89 27.78 -2.40
C THR A 152 -27.26 26.56 -3.27
N LEU A 153 -28.17 26.74 -4.24
CA LEU A 153 -28.55 25.70 -5.20
C LEU A 153 -27.39 25.32 -6.15
N LEU A 154 -26.66 26.31 -6.66
CA LEU A 154 -25.47 26.07 -7.52
C LEU A 154 -24.33 25.37 -6.77
N ARG A 155 -24.23 25.58 -5.45
CA ARG A 155 -23.24 24.91 -4.61
C ARG A 155 -23.57 23.42 -4.42
N ASN A 156 -24.83 23.11 -4.14
CA ASN A 156 -25.29 21.73 -3.92
C ASN A 156 -25.26 20.90 -5.21
N PHE A 157 -25.46 21.51 -6.39
CA PHE A 157 -25.35 20.82 -7.69
C PHE A 157 -23.93 20.42 -8.09
N LYS A 158 -22.89 20.99 -7.47
CA LYS A 158 -21.48 20.65 -7.73
C LYS A 158 -20.90 19.61 -6.77
N GLU A 159 -21.61 19.32 -5.68
CA GLU A 159 -21.20 18.37 -4.64
C GLU A 159 -21.94 17.02 -4.75
N ALA A 160 -22.78 16.84 -5.79
CA ALA A 160 -23.39 15.57 -6.22
C ALA A 160 -22.73 15.04 -7.49
#